data_AF-S4P3F6-F1
#
_entry.id   AF-S4P3F6-F1
#
_cell.length_a   1.000
_cell.length_b   1.000
_cell.length_c   1.000
_cell.angle_alpha   90.00
_cell.angle_beta   90.00
_cell.angle_gamma   90.00
#
_symmetry.space_group_name_H-M   'P 1'
#
loop_
_entity.id
_entity.type
_entity.pdbx_description
1 polymer ?
#
loop_
_entity_poly.entity_id
_entity_poly.type
_entity_poly.pdbx_seq_one_letter_code
_entity_poly.pdbx_strand_id
1 'polypeptide(L)' 'ATGDTFTDLYYSYRIGIKTISCIVREVCHYIWLELYKEYMKMPSKEDWLHIASKFQESSNFPLCLGAVDGKH' A
#
# COMPACT_ATOMS: atom_id res chain seq x y z
N ALA A 1 10.12 3.41 9.41
CA ALA A 1 10.52 4.41 8.41
C ALA A 1 10.37 5.79 9.03
N THR A 2 11.43 6.59 9.04
CA THR A 2 11.38 7.98 9.51
C THR A 2 11.07 8.84 8.29
N GLY A 3 9.79 8.97 7.94
CA GLY A 3 9.38 9.75 6.77
C GLY A 3 9.60 11.25 7.00
N ASP A 4 9.90 11.98 5.93
CA ASP A 4 10.00 13.45 5.96
C ASP A 4 8.61 14.10 5.82
N THR A 5 8.38 15.20 6.52
CA THR A 5 7.19 16.03 6.31
C THR A 5 7.38 16.92 5.09
N PHE A 6 6.27 17.46 4.53
CA PHE A 6 6.38 18.45 3.45
C PHE A 6 7.11 19.73 3.87
N THR A 7 7.13 20.04 5.17
CA THR A 7 7.90 21.16 5.72
C THR A 7 9.40 20.88 5.65
N ASP A 8 9.83 19.65 5.97
CA ASP A 8 11.23 19.25 5.87
C ASP A 8 11.70 19.32 4.41
N LEU A 9 10.88 18.83 3.48
CA LEU A 9 11.13 18.92 2.04
C LEU A 9 11.16 20.38 1.54
N TYR A 10 10.30 21.26 2.06
CA TYR A 10 10.36 22.69 1.75
C TYR A 10 11.72 23.28 2.16
N TYR A 11 12.21 22.96 3.36
CA TYR A 11 13.49 23.47 3.81
C TYR A 11 14.67 22.90 3.01
N SER A 12 14.63 21.61 2.65
CA SER A 12 15.69 20.96 1.89
C SER A 12 15.77 21.42 0.44
N TYR A 13 14.62 21.54 -0.24
CA TYR A 13 14.58 21.80 -1.69
C TYR A 13 14.19 23.24 -2.04
N ARG A 14 13.77 24.04 -1.06
CA ARG A 14 13.27 25.43 -1.26
C ARG A 14 12.10 25.53 -2.24
N ILE A 15 11.30 24.47 -2.33
CA ILE A 15 10.10 24.40 -3.17
C ILE A 15 8.87 24.59 -2.28
N GLY A 16 7.89 25.39 -2.71
CA GLY A 16 6.67 25.62 -1.96
C GLY A 16 5.92 24.32 -1.62
N ILE A 17 5.37 24.25 -0.39
CA ILE A 17 4.68 23.05 0.14
C ILE A 17 3.57 22.54 -0.79
N LYS A 18 2.82 23.45 -1.43
CA LYS A 18 1.76 23.08 -2.40
C LYS A 18 2.34 22.36 -3.61
N THR A 19 3.44 22.85 -4.17
CA THR A 19 4.13 22.23 -5.29
C THR A 19 4.71 20.87 -4.90
N ILE A 20 5.34 20.76 -3.72
CA ILE A 20 5.80 19.46 -3.17
C ILE A 20 4.64 18.47 -3.07
N SER A 21 3.49 18.88 -2.54
CA SER A 21 2.32 18.01 -2.42
C SER A 21 1.81 17.52 -3.78
N CYS A 22 1.82 18.37 -4.81
CA CYS A 22 1.48 17.97 -6.18
C CYS A 22 2.47 16.94 -6.71
N ILE A 23 3.78 17.19 -6.58
CA ILE A 23 4.85 16.29 -7.04
C ILE A 23 4.71 14.92 -6.37
N VAL A 24 4.57 14.88 -5.04
CA VAL A 24 4.44 13.61 -4.29
C VAL A 24 3.23 12.83 -4.79
N ARG A 25 2.07 13.48 -4.96
CA ARG A 25 0.86 12.83 -5.46
C ARG A 25 1.04 12.27 -6.87
N GLU A 26 1.65 13.05 -7.75
CA GLU A 26 1.90 12.67 -9.14
C GLU A 26 2.85 11.46 -9.22
N VAL A 27 3.97 11.51 -8.51
CA VAL A 27 4.95 10.42 -8.48
C VAL A 27 4.34 9.15 -7.89
N CYS A 28 3.61 9.24 -6.77
CA CYS A 28 2.90 8.08 -6.21
C CYS A 28 1.89 7.49 -7.19
N HIS A 29 1.19 8.34 -7.96
CA HIS A 29 0.26 7.88 -8.99
C HIS A 29 0.98 7.10 -10.10
N TYR A 30 2.10 7.59 -10.60
CA TYR A 30 2.87 6.87 -11.62
C TYR A 30 3.49 5.57 -11.08
N ILE A 31 4.04 5.59 -9.86
CA ILE A 31 4.51 4.37 -9.20
C ILE A 31 3.40 3.34 -9.14
N TRP A 32 2.19 3.75 -8.74
CA TRP A 32 1.04 2.87 -8.73
C TRP A 32 0.74 2.31 -10.12
N LEU A 33 0.63 3.16 -11.15
CA LEU A 33 0.30 2.74 -12.51
C LEU A 33 1.28 1.72 -13.10
N GLU A 34 2.57 1.85 -12.78
CA GLU A 34 3.60 0.93 -13.26
C GLU A 34 3.59 -0.39 -12.47
N LEU A 35 3.46 -0.32 -11.14
CA LEU A 35 3.70 -1.49 -10.28
C LEU A 35 2.44 -2.29 -9.94
N TYR A 36 1.23 -1.71 -10.02
CA TYR A 36 0.03 -2.39 -9.52
C TYR A 36 -0.25 -3.73 -10.22
N LYS A 37 0.10 -3.84 -11.51
CA LYS A 37 -0.15 -5.07 -12.29
C LYS A 37 0.73 -6.23 -11.83
N GLU A 38 1.97 -5.93 -11.45
CA GLU A 38 2.94 -6.93 -11.02
C GLU A 38 2.69 -7.39 -9.58
N TYR A 39 2.45 -6.43 -8.68
CA TYR A 39 2.40 -6.71 -7.24
C TYR A 39 0.98 -6.87 -6.68
N MET A 40 -0.05 -6.36 -7.37
CA MET A 40 -1.45 -6.37 -6.92
C MET A 40 -2.37 -6.98 -7.97
N LYS A 41 -1.92 -8.08 -8.58
CA LYS A 41 -2.75 -8.89 -9.48
C LYS A 41 -3.98 -9.41 -8.72
N MET A 42 -5.15 -9.29 -9.34
CA MET A 42 -6.39 -9.86 -8.81
C MET A 42 -6.22 -11.38 -8.64
N PRO A 43 -6.39 -11.93 -7.42
CA PRO A 43 -6.32 -13.36 -7.20
C PRO A 43 -7.45 -14.09 -7.95
N SER A 44 -7.16 -15.28 -8.46
CA SER A 44 -8.18 -16.19 -8.99
C SER A 44 -9.05 -16.76 -7.87
N LYS A 45 -10.15 -17.43 -8.22
CA LYS A 45 -11.00 -18.11 -7.23
C LYS A 45 -10.20 -19.14 -6.43
N GLU A 46 -9.31 -19.86 -7.08
CA GLU A 46 -8.43 -20.87 -6.50
C GLU A 46 -7.44 -20.23 -5.53
N ASP A 47 -6.87 -19.07 -5.90
CA ASP A 47 -5.99 -18.30 -5.01
C ASP A 47 -6.74 -17.81 -3.77
N TRP A 48 -7.99 -17.34 -3.94
CA TRP A 48 -8.81 -16.91 -2.81
C TRP A 48 -9.11 -18.05 -1.84
N LEU A 49 -9.42 -19.25 -2.34
CA LEU A 49 -9.63 -20.43 -1.51
C LEU A 49 -8.35 -20.81 -0.74
N HIS A 50 -7.20 -20.74 -1.40
CA HIS A 50 -5.90 -21.00 -0.78
C HIS A 50 -5.56 -19.98 0.31
N ILE A 51 -5.80 -18.70 0.05
CA ILE A 51 -5.63 -17.61 1.02
C ILE A 51 -6.53 -17.85 2.24
N ALA A 52 -7.81 -18.18 2.04
CA ALA A 52 -8.75 -18.49 3.13
C ALA A 52 -8.29 -19.69 3.97
N SER A 53 -7.84 -20.77 3.33
CA SER A 53 -7.35 -21.96 4.03
C SER A 53 -6.15 -21.62 4.92
N LYS A 54 -5.15 -20.92 4.36
CA LYS A 54 -3.95 -20.50 5.10
C LYS A 54 -4.27 -19.58 6.26
N PHE A 55 -5.16 -18.61 6.04
CA PHE A 55 -5.56 -17.70 7.09
C PHE A 55 -6.30 -18.46 8.20
N GLN A 56 -7.22 -19.35 7.85
CA GLN A 56 -7.92 -20.21 8.81
C GLN A 56 -6.94 -21.09 9.61
N GLU A 57 -5.93 -21.69 9.00
CA GLU A 57 -4.91 -22.50 9.69
C GLU A 57 -4.16 -21.69 10.76
N SER A 58 -3.83 -20.43 10.45
CA SER A 58 -3.08 -19.56 11.38
C SER A 58 -3.94 -18.87 12.45
N SER A 59 -5.20 -18.57 12.14
CA SER A 59 -6.08 -17.73 12.97
C SER A 59 -7.25 -18.49 13.60
N ASN A 60 -7.50 -19.72 13.16
CA ASN A 60 -8.70 -20.50 13.44
C ASN A 60 -10.02 -19.77 13.08
N PHE A 61 -9.97 -18.88 12.08
CA PHE A 61 -11.13 -18.14 11.61
C PHE A 61 -11.53 -18.63 10.21
N PRO A 62 -12.62 -19.41 10.09
CA PRO A 62 -13.01 -19.98 8.81
C PRO A 62 -13.56 -18.93 7.84
N LEU A 63 -13.37 -19.18 6.55
CA LEU A 63 -13.89 -18.35 5.45
C LEU A 63 -13.42 -16.88 5.48
N CYS A 64 -12.31 -16.58 6.14
CA CYS A 64 -11.71 -15.25 6.13
C CYS A 64 -10.46 -15.21 5.26
N LEU A 65 -10.37 -14.19 4.43
CA LEU A 65 -9.26 -13.99 3.49
C LEU A 65 -8.08 -13.23 4.10
N GLY A 66 -8.25 -12.68 5.30
CA GLY A 66 -7.24 -11.87 5.97
C GLY A 66 -7.84 -10.83 6.90
N ALA A 67 -6.99 -10.25 7.74
CA ALA A 67 -7.32 -9.07 8.53
C ALA A 67 -6.83 -7.81 7.78
N VAL A 68 -7.73 -6.85 7.56
CA VAL A 68 -7.38 -5.54 6.98
C VAL A 68 -6.66 -4.66 8.02
N ASP A 69 -7.03 -4.83 9.29
CA ASP A 69 -6.46 -4.12 10.42
C ASP A 69 -5.54 -5.07 11.19
N GLY A 70 -4.25 -5.05 10.89
CA GLY A 70 -3.25 -5.57 11.80
C GLY A 70 -3.03 -4.49 12.85
N LYS A 71 -3.68 -4.57 14.01
CA LYS A 71 -3.41 -3.65 15.12
C LYS A 71 -1.92 -3.69 15.47
N HIS A 72 -1.17 -2.71 14.94
CA HIS A 72 0.00 -1.98 15.45
C HIS A 72 0.11 -0.68 14.65
#